data_AF-A0A357J0G9-F1
#
_entry.id   AF-A0A357J0G9-F1
#
_cell.length_a   1.000
_cell.length_b   1.000
_cell.length_c   1.000
_cell.angle_alpha   90.00
_cell.angle_beta   90.00
_cell.angle_gamma   90.00
#
_symmetry.space_group_name_H-M   'P 1'
#
loop_
_entity.id
_entity.type
_entity.pdbx_description
1 polymer ?
#
loop_
_entity_poly.entity_id
_entity_poly.type
_entity_poly.pdbx_seq_one_letter_code
_entity_poly.pdbx_strand_id
1 'polypeptide(L)'
;KGLAEGTVALALPMLLFSMDVPAVFRLAGKSLLAMLLAGLSVVMVAVLLFFALGTLTEHGDELAGMAVAVYTGGTPNLAAVKTALSIPDDLYIKFHTYDTLMGLFYLLFVFSVARPLFGRFLKPFDALDHQADSTPSDSRMHSADAPSDHNSALRKQADLDLDAEATEIAEAYESEDRPVGVEDYGSLIYPRVWPPILAALLLSMAIVGFSVFLGSLFSENVAPAITILSITSLGIAASFVPAIRNIRKTFSVGMYIILVFCVSVASLTDVAGLLNIEPVIILFIAGAVIGSLFLHSLLCKWADVDVDTFLVISSSAICSPPFVPVVASALKNRQLIVPGLTTGILGYGIGNYLGISIAYLLRTLAGSS
;
A
#
# COMPACT_ATOMS: atom_id res chain seq x y z
N LYS A 1 18.83 -7.83 17.67
CA LYS A 1 17.52 -7.14 17.84
C LYS A 1 17.60 -5.70 17.34
N GLY A 2 18.35 -4.79 17.98
CA GLY A 2 18.32 -3.35 17.63
C GLY A 2 18.70 -2.90 16.21
N LEU A 3 19.55 -3.61 15.45
CA LEU A 3 19.95 -3.16 14.10
C LEU A 3 18.80 -3.30 13.08
N ALA A 4 18.03 -4.38 13.14
CA ALA A 4 16.92 -4.65 12.23
C ALA A 4 15.70 -3.75 12.53
N GLU A 5 15.43 -3.49 13.80
CA GLU A 5 14.36 -2.55 14.20
C GLU A 5 14.70 -1.11 13.78
N GLY A 6 15.99 -0.73 13.90
CA GLY A 6 16.49 0.57 13.46
C GLY A 6 16.38 0.82 11.96
N THR A 7 16.53 -0.22 11.12
CA THR A 7 16.37 -0.06 9.66
C THR A 7 14.92 0.19 9.26
N VAL A 8 13.95 -0.49 9.88
CA VAL A 8 12.51 -0.22 9.64
C VAL A 8 12.17 1.20 10.04
N ALA A 9 12.60 1.63 11.23
CA ALA A 9 12.36 2.96 11.74
C ALA A 9 12.90 4.05 10.79
N LEU A 10 14.08 3.85 10.20
CA LEU A 10 14.69 4.78 9.25
C LEU A 10 14.01 4.77 7.87
N ALA A 11 13.53 3.61 7.43
CA ALA A 11 12.89 3.46 6.13
C ALA A 11 11.52 4.12 6.06
N LEU A 12 10.72 4.05 7.14
CA LEU A 12 9.35 4.56 7.14
C LEU A 12 9.25 6.05 6.77
N PRO A 13 10.01 7.00 7.39
CA PRO A 13 9.95 8.39 6.97
C PRO A 13 10.39 8.58 5.52
N MET A 14 11.42 7.85 5.06
CA MET A 14 11.90 7.94 3.68
C MET A 14 10.82 7.53 2.67
N LEU A 15 10.03 6.50 2.96
CA LEU A 15 8.88 6.09 2.15
C LEU A 15 7.75 7.14 2.17
N LEU A 16 7.50 7.73 3.34
CA LEU A 16 6.40 8.68 3.54
C LEU A 16 6.72 10.08 3.01
N PHE A 17 8.00 10.48 2.95
CA PHE A 17 8.40 11.78 2.42
C PHE A 17 7.92 12.00 0.99
N SER A 18 7.97 10.98 0.13
CA SER A 18 7.49 11.11 -1.25
C SER A 18 5.96 11.17 -1.40
N MET A 19 5.21 11.03 -0.31
CA MET A 19 3.74 11.05 -0.35
C MET A 19 3.24 12.46 -0.66
N ASP A 20 2.41 12.60 -1.70
CA ASP A 20 1.71 13.84 -2.00
C ASP A 20 0.26 13.78 -1.50
N VAL A 21 0.06 13.99 -0.19
CA VAL A 21 -1.27 13.91 0.44
C VAL A 21 -2.30 14.81 -0.26
N PRO A 22 -2.01 16.10 -0.55
CA PRO A 22 -2.93 16.94 -1.33
C PRO A 22 -3.26 16.37 -2.71
N ALA A 23 -2.28 15.79 -3.41
CA ALA A 23 -2.52 15.19 -4.71
C ALA A 23 -3.38 13.92 -4.62
N VAL A 24 -3.30 13.14 -3.53
CA VAL A 24 -4.18 11.98 -3.32
C VAL A 24 -5.65 12.40 -3.39
N PHE A 25 -6.06 13.45 -2.66
CA PHE A 25 -7.45 13.89 -2.67
C PHE A 25 -7.88 14.56 -3.97
N ARG A 26 -6.94 15.12 -4.73
CA ARG A 26 -7.24 15.81 -6.00
C ARG A 26 -7.27 14.87 -7.21
N LEU A 27 -6.39 13.88 -7.25
CA LEU A 27 -6.13 13.05 -8.43
C LEU A 27 -6.74 11.66 -8.34
N ALA A 28 -7.02 11.16 -7.13
CA ALA A 28 -7.36 9.75 -6.96
C ALA A 28 -8.85 9.42 -6.90
N GLY A 29 -9.78 10.38 -7.04
CA GLY A 29 -11.23 10.15 -7.24
C GLY A 29 -11.80 8.81 -6.70
N LYS A 30 -12.38 7.99 -7.59
CA LYS A 30 -12.86 6.63 -7.29
C LYS A 30 -11.76 5.65 -6.86
N SER A 31 -10.50 5.85 -7.26
CA SER A 31 -9.37 5.04 -6.79
C SER A 31 -9.10 5.19 -5.29
N LEU A 32 -9.24 6.40 -4.74
CA LEU A 32 -9.12 6.66 -3.30
C LEU A 32 -10.25 5.98 -2.54
N LEU A 33 -11.48 6.08 -3.07
CA LEU A 33 -12.62 5.36 -2.51
C LEU A 33 -12.37 3.85 -2.50
N ALA A 34 -11.93 3.29 -3.63
CA ALA A 34 -11.54 1.89 -3.72
C ALA A 34 -10.45 1.53 -2.68
N MET A 35 -9.44 2.38 -2.47
CA MET A 35 -8.40 2.10 -1.49
C MET A 35 -8.94 2.07 -0.05
N LEU A 36 -9.85 2.99 0.29
CA LEU A 36 -10.51 2.99 1.59
C LEU A 36 -11.40 1.75 1.78
N LEU A 37 -12.11 1.33 0.73
CA LEU A 37 -12.93 0.11 0.75
C LEU A 37 -12.06 -1.15 0.83
N ALA A 38 -10.88 -1.16 0.22
CA ALA A 38 -9.90 -2.23 0.33
C ALA A 38 -9.44 -2.37 1.78
N GLY A 39 -8.96 -1.28 2.40
CA GLY A 39 -8.54 -1.26 3.80
C GLY A 39 -9.66 -1.69 4.75
N LEU A 40 -10.88 -1.21 4.54
CA LEU A 40 -12.05 -1.62 5.32
C LEU A 40 -12.33 -3.13 5.17
N SER A 41 -12.24 -3.66 3.96
CA SER A 41 -12.46 -5.09 3.69
C SER A 41 -11.44 -5.95 4.40
N VAL A 42 -10.16 -5.56 4.36
CA VAL A 42 -9.09 -6.25 5.07
C VAL A 42 -9.32 -6.24 6.57
N VAL A 43 -9.67 -5.08 7.16
CA VAL A 43 -9.97 -4.97 8.60
C VAL A 43 -11.13 -5.88 8.99
N MET A 44 -12.26 -5.83 8.27
CA MET A 44 -13.41 -6.66 8.59
C MET A 44 -13.09 -8.16 8.50
N VAL A 45 -12.40 -8.57 7.45
CA VAL A 45 -12.04 -9.98 7.25
C VAL A 45 -11.01 -10.44 8.28
N ALA A 46 -10.00 -9.65 8.61
CA ALA A 46 -9.01 -9.98 9.63
C ALA A 46 -9.65 -10.14 11.03
N VAL A 47 -10.61 -9.27 11.38
CA VAL A 47 -11.39 -9.40 12.63
C VAL A 47 -12.23 -10.67 12.62
N LEU A 48 -12.90 -11.00 11.50
CA LEU A 48 -13.65 -12.25 11.39
C LEU A 48 -12.75 -13.48 11.52
N LEU A 49 -11.58 -13.46 10.88
CA LEU A 49 -10.59 -14.54 10.96
C LEU A 49 -10.00 -14.67 12.36
N PHE A 50 -9.82 -13.56 13.09
CA PHE A 50 -9.41 -13.59 14.49
C PHE A 50 -10.42 -14.38 15.35
N PHE A 51 -11.71 -14.11 15.22
CA PHE A 51 -12.71 -14.84 15.99
C PHE A 51 -12.92 -16.29 15.49
N ALA A 52 -12.70 -16.57 14.22
CA ALA A 52 -12.89 -17.90 13.64
C ALA A 52 -11.67 -18.83 13.84
N LEU A 53 -10.47 -18.30 13.73
CA LEU A 53 -9.20 -19.04 13.70
C LEU A 53 -8.18 -18.54 14.71
N GLY A 54 -8.25 -17.25 15.09
CA GLY A 54 -7.27 -16.62 15.97
C GLY A 54 -7.23 -17.23 17.37
N THR A 55 -8.31 -17.84 17.87
CA THR A 55 -8.30 -18.58 19.15
C THR A 55 -7.60 -19.93 19.07
N LEU A 56 -7.22 -20.40 17.87
CA LEU A 56 -6.47 -21.64 17.67
C LEU A 56 -4.95 -21.43 17.81
N THR A 57 -4.51 -20.19 18.02
CA THR A 57 -3.11 -19.82 18.19
C THR A 57 -2.99 -18.76 19.29
N GLU A 58 -1.84 -18.70 19.96
CA GLU A 58 -1.56 -17.65 20.95
C GLU A 58 -1.32 -16.27 20.28
N HIS A 59 -1.08 -16.25 18.96
CA HIS A 59 -0.69 -15.06 18.20
C HIS A 59 -1.81 -14.52 17.28
N GLY A 60 -3.08 -14.81 17.58
CA GLY A 60 -4.19 -14.47 16.69
C GLY A 60 -4.31 -12.97 16.40
N ASP A 61 -4.10 -12.14 17.41
CA ASP A 61 -4.15 -10.67 17.34
C ASP A 61 -2.97 -10.11 16.51
N GLU A 62 -1.80 -10.70 16.67
CA GLU A 62 -0.60 -10.38 15.89
C GLU A 62 -0.77 -10.77 14.42
N LEU A 63 -1.36 -11.94 14.11
CA LEU A 63 -1.71 -12.34 12.75
C LEU A 63 -2.71 -11.36 12.11
N ALA A 64 -3.73 -10.93 12.86
CA ALA A 64 -4.69 -9.95 12.39
C ALA A 64 -4.04 -8.58 12.12
N GLY A 65 -3.21 -8.09 13.04
CA GLY A 65 -2.48 -6.83 12.87
C GLY A 65 -1.53 -6.86 11.68
N MET A 66 -0.78 -7.95 11.50
CA MET A 66 0.10 -8.17 10.37
C MET A 66 -0.67 -8.20 9.04
N ALA A 67 -1.77 -8.96 8.97
CA ALA A 67 -2.62 -9.03 7.79
C ALA A 67 -3.23 -7.66 7.42
N VAL A 68 -3.72 -6.92 8.41
CA VAL A 68 -4.27 -5.57 8.19
C VAL A 68 -3.21 -4.62 7.66
N ALA A 69 -2.00 -4.64 8.22
CA ALA A 69 -0.91 -3.79 7.77
C ALA A 69 -0.43 -4.13 6.37
N VAL A 70 -0.14 -5.41 6.10
CA VAL A 70 0.42 -5.86 4.81
C VAL A 70 -0.58 -5.71 3.67
N TYR A 71 -1.88 -5.99 3.88
CA TYR A 71 -2.87 -5.90 2.82
C TYR A 71 -3.52 -4.52 2.69
N THR A 72 -3.06 -3.53 3.46
CA THR A 72 -3.38 -2.11 3.25
C THR A 72 -2.19 -1.37 2.61
N GLY A 73 -0.95 -1.73 2.97
CA GLY A 73 0.23 -0.99 2.55
C GLY A 73 1.51 -1.82 2.47
N GLY A 74 1.43 -3.11 2.16
CA GLY A 74 2.57 -3.96 1.80
C GLY A 74 3.60 -4.26 2.92
N THR A 75 4.71 -4.88 2.51
CA THR A 75 5.77 -5.39 3.38
C THR A 75 6.40 -4.34 4.32
N PRO A 76 6.62 -3.08 3.93
CA PRO A 76 7.06 -2.04 4.86
C PRO A 76 6.15 -1.88 6.09
N ASN A 77 4.83 -1.98 5.92
CA ASN A 77 3.89 -1.91 7.04
C ASN A 77 3.91 -3.18 7.88
N LEU A 78 4.07 -4.34 7.23
CA LEU A 78 4.28 -5.62 7.94
C LEU A 78 5.52 -5.54 8.86
N ALA A 79 6.62 -4.99 8.35
CA ALA A 79 7.87 -4.76 9.10
C ALA A 79 7.68 -3.78 10.27
N ALA A 80 6.89 -2.72 10.04
CA ALA A 80 6.54 -1.74 11.07
C ALA A 80 5.73 -2.37 12.19
N VAL A 81 4.70 -3.15 11.87
CA VAL A 81 3.86 -3.87 12.84
C VAL A 81 4.67 -4.89 13.63
N LYS A 82 5.56 -5.64 12.97
CA LYS A 82 6.49 -6.56 13.65
C LYS A 82 7.26 -5.85 14.77
N THR A 83 7.82 -4.69 14.45
CA THR A 83 8.60 -3.89 15.41
C THR A 83 7.70 -3.28 16.49
N ALA A 84 6.54 -2.76 16.11
CA ALA A 84 5.59 -2.10 17.01
C ALA A 84 4.99 -3.05 18.07
N LEU A 85 4.67 -4.29 17.66
CA LEU A 85 4.05 -5.28 18.52
C LEU A 85 5.06 -6.26 19.12
N SER A 86 6.36 -6.10 18.82
CA SER A 86 7.44 -7.01 19.24
C SER A 86 7.20 -8.47 18.82
N ILE A 87 6.69 -8.67 17.60
CA ILE A 87 6.34 -9.99 17.06
C ILE A 87 7.60 -10.85 16.92
N PRO A 88 7.55 -12.12 17.36
CA PRO A 88 8.66 -13.07 17.20
C PRO A 88 9.15 -13.18 15.74
N ASP A 89 10.47 -13.31 15.58
CA ASP A 89 11.10 -13.40 14.26
C ASP A 89 10.59 -14.61 13.45
N ASP A 90 10.39 -15.76 14.11
CA ASP A 90 9.92 -16.99 13.46
C ASP A 90 8.49 -16.85 12.92
N LEU A 91 7.60 -16.19 13.69
CA LEU A 91 6.23 -15.91 13.25
C LEU A 91 6.21 -14.93 12.08
N TYR A 92 6.97 -13.84 12.17
CA TYR A 92 7.10 -12.87 11.08
C TYR A 92 7.60 -13.53 9.79
N ILE A 93 8.62 -14.39 9.89
CA ILE A 93 9.23 -15.06 8.73
C ILE A 93 8.28 -16.07 8.11
N LYS A 94 7.56 -16.88 8.90
CA LYS A 94 6.51 -17.78 8.41
C LYS A 94 5.41 -16.99 7.70
N PHE A 95 4.91 -15.94 8.34
CA PHE A 95 3.87 -15.09 7.76
C PHE A 95 4.33 -14.49 6.43
N HIS A 96 5.51 -13.88 6.38
CA HIS A 96 6.03 -13.23 5.19
C HIS A 96 6.34 -14.22 4.04
N THR A 97 6.77 -15.44 4.37
CA THR A 97 7.00 -16.51 3.38
C THR A 97 5.68 -16.93 2.72
N TYR A 98 4.64 -17.19 3.52
CA TYR A 98 3.32 -17.55 2.99
C TYR A 98 2.63 -16.40 2.27
N ASP A 99 2.80 -15.17 2.76
CA ASP A 99 2.32 -13.95 2.11
C ASP A 99 2.92 -13.78 0.71
N THR A 100 4.24 -13.96 0.58
CA THR A 100 4.92 -13.89 -0.73
C THR A 100 4.40 -14.94 -1.71
N LEU A 101 4.17 -16.18 -1.23
CA LEU A 101 3.57 -17.24 -2.05
C LEU A 101 2.13 -16.92 -2.44
N MET A 102 1.33 -16.37 -1.52
CA MET A 102 -0.03 -15.95 -1.79
C MET A 102 -0.09 -14.80 -2.79
N GLY A 103 0.82 -13.83 -2.68
CA GLY A 103 0.99 -12.73 -3.63
C GLY A 103 1.32 -13.21 -5.04
N LEU A 104 2.17 -14.23 -5.18
CA LEU A 104 2.43 -14.88 -6.47
C LEU A 104 1.14 -15.47 -7.07
N PHE A 105 0.39 -16.25 -6.29
CA PHE A 105 -0.88 -16.82 -6.77
C PHE A 105 -1.91 -15.74 -7.10
N TYR A 106 -1.98 -14.68 -6.30
CA TYR A 106 -2.83 -13.53 -6.56
C TYR A 106 -2.49 -12.86 -7.90
N LEU A 107 -1.21 -12.56 -8.17
CA LEU A 107 -0.81 -11.94 -9.44
C LEU A 107 -1.10 -12.84 -10.64
N LEU A 108 -0.82 -14.15 -10.54
CA LEU A 108 -1.18 -15.11 -11.59
C LEU A 108 -2.68 -15.12 -11.85
N PHE A 109 -3.49 -15.06 -10.80
CA PHE A 109 -4.95 -14.94 -10.90
C PHE A 109 -5.37 -13.63 -11.58
N VAL A 110 -4.77 -12.49 -11.21
CA VAL A 110 -5.05 -11.18 -11.81
C VAL A 110 -4.75 -11.18 -13.31
N PHE A 111 -3.59 -11.70 -13.71
CA PHE A 111 -3.17 -11.72 -15.11
C PHE A 111 -3.94 -12.72 -15.98
N SER A 112 -4.51 -13.77 -15.38
CA SER A 112 -5.15 -14.85 -16.13
C SER A 112 -6.68 -14.74 -16.16
N VAL A 113 -7.33 -14.55 -15.01
CA VAL A 113 -8.77 -14.81 -14.86
C VAL A 113 -9.52 -13.67 -14.16
N ALA A 114 -8.86 -12.82 -13.36
CA ALA A 114 -9.58 -11.88 -12.51
C ALA A 114 -10.43 -10.88 -13.30
N ARG A 115 -9.88 -10.25 -14.36
CA ARG A 115 -10.63 -9.27 -15.17
C ARG A 115 -11.92 -9.83 -15.79
N PRO A 116 -11.91 -10.95 -16.54
CA PRO A 116 -13.15 -11.52 -17.07
C PRO A 116 -14.09 -12.06 -15.98
N LEU A 117 -13.57 -12.48 -14.83
CA LEU A 117 -14.39 -12.94 -13.71
C LEU A 117 -15.14 -11.78 -13.05
N PHE A 118 -14.42 -10.73 -12.64
CA PHE A 118 -15.01 -9.58 -11.96
C PHE A 118 -15.73 -8.63 -12.91
N GLY A 119 -15.36 -8.60 -14.20
CA GLY A 119 -16.07 -7.81 -15.22
C GLY A 119 -17.49 -8.31 -15.53
N ARG A 120 -17.86 -9.51 -15.06
CA ARG A 120 -19.26 -9.98 -15.08
C ARG A 120 -20.09 -9.36 -13.95
N PHE A 121 -19.44 -8.80 -12.94
CA PHE A 121 -20.06 -8.37 -11.69
C PHE A 121 -19.95 -6.85 -11.46
N LEU A 122 -18.79 -6.29 -11.79
CA LEU A 122 -18.47 -4.86 -11.75
C LEU A 122 -18.67 -4.22 -13.12
N LYS A 123 -18.84 -2.89 -13.14
CA LYS A 123 -18.99 -2.14 -14.38
C LYS A 123 -17.67 -2.12 -15.17
N PRO A 124 -17.72 -2.05 -16.51
CA PRO A 124 -16.56 -1.75 -17.33
C PRO A 124 -15.98 -0.38 -16.98
N PHE A 125 -14.68 -0.21 -17.18
CA PHE A 125 -14.02 1.09 -17.06
C PHE A 125 -14.58 2.08 -18.10
N ASP A 126 -14.93 3.29 -17.66
CA ASP A 126 -15.35 4.41 -18.51
C ASP A 126 -14.39 5.59 -18.28
N ALA A 127 -13.64 5.98 -19.31
CA ALA A 127 -12.59 6.97 -19.19
C ALA A 127 -13.12 8.40 -18.97
N LEU A 128 -14.35 8.70 -19.42
CA LEU A 128 -14.97 10.01 -19.25
C LEU A 128 -15.35 10.28 -17.78
N ASP A 129 -15.76 9.24 -17.06
CA ASP A 129 -16.16 9.34 -15.65
C ASP A 129 -14.94 9.65 -14.76
N HIS A 130 -13.77 9.07 -15.09
CA HIS A 130 -12.52 9.31 -14.39
C HIS A 130 -11.90 10.70 -14.67
N GLN A 131 -12.07 11.26 -15.88
CA GLN A 131 -11.70 12.65 -16.16
C GLN A 131 -12.61 13.66 -15.45
N ALA A 132 -13.91 13.37 -15.32
CA ALA A 132 -14.84 14.24 -14.61
C ALA A 132 -14.52 14.32 -13.09
N ASP A 133 -14.04 13.23 -12.50
CA ASP A 133 -13.64 13.15 -11.09
C ASP A 133 -12.34 13.92 -10.78
N SER A 134 -11.40 13.99 -11.73
CA SER A 134 -10.13 14.72 -11.56
C SER A 134 -10.23 16.22 -11.87
N THR A 135 -11.35 16.66 -12.47
CA THR A 135 -11.57 18.06 -12.89
C THR A 135 -12.29 18.89 -11.80
N PRO A 136 -11.77 20.09 -11.42
CA PRO A 136 -12.39 20.96 -10.41
C PRO A 136 -13.85 21.34 -10.72
N SER A 137 -14.65 21.55 -9.67
CA SER A 137 -16.10 21.79 -9.76
C SER A 137 -16.53 23.00 -10.59
N ASP A 138 -15.69 24.04 -10.69
CA ASP A 138 -16.04 25.30 -11.36
C ASP A 138 -16.18 25.18 -12.88
N SER A 139 -15.59 24.15 -13.49
CA SER A 139 -15.67 23.89 -14.95
C SER A 139 -16.88 23.06 -15.37
N ARG A 140 -17.70 22.56 -14.42
CA ARG A 140 -18.78 21.58 -14.70
C ARG A 140 -20.08 22.19 -15.24
N MET A 141 -20.20 23.52 -15.30
CA MET A 141 -21.49 24.19 -15.50
C MET A 141 -21.89 24.42 -16.97
N HIS A 142 -21.06 24.04 -17.95
CA HIS A 142 -21.26 24.40 -19.37
C HIS A 142 -21.65 23.27 -20.33
N SER A 143 -21.80 22.00 -19.91
CA SER A 143 -21.87 20.86 -20.85
C SER A 143 -23.14 19.99 -20.81
N ALA A 144 -24.15 20.33 -20.00
CA ALA A 144 -25.36 19.53 -19.88
C ALA A 144 -26.43 19.90 -20.92
N ASP A 145 -26.25 19.53 -22.19
CA ASP A 145 -27.31 19.24 -23.18
C ASP A 145 -26.71 19.04 -24.58
N ALA A 146 -26.38 17.80 -24.99
CA ALA A 146 -26.02 17.49 -26.38
C ALA A 146 -26.51 16.11 -26.86
N PRO A 147 -26.86 15.94 -28.16
CA PRO A 147 -27.53 14.73 -28.68
C PRO A 147 -26.61 13.50 -28.82
N SER A 148 -27.19 12.29 -28.86
CA SER A 148 -26.51 10.98 -28.80
C SER A 148 -25.44 10.72 -29.87
N ASP A 149 -25.57 11.28 -31.08
CA ASP A 149 -24.58 11.09 -32.16
C ASP A 149 -23.39 12.04 -32.00
N HIS A 150 -23.60 13.23 -31.44
CA HIS A 150 -22.53 14.17 -31.08
C HIS A 150 -21.68 13.62 -29.93
N ASN A 151 -22.30 12.86 -29.01
CA ASN A 151 -21.59 12.14 -27.94
C ASN A 151 -20.64 11.06 -28.45
N SER A 152 -20.88 10.47 -29.63
CA SER A 152 -19.99 9.43 -30.18
C SER A 152 -18.67 10.00 -30.73
N ALA A 153 -18.73 11.17 -31.36
CA ALA A 153 -17.57 11.89 -31.86
C ALA A 153 -16.79 12.56 -30.71
N LEU A 154 -17.50 13.12 -29.73
CA LEU A 154 -16.90 13.60 -28.48
C LEU A 154 -16.24 12.48 -27.69
N ARG A 155 -16.87 11.29 -27.62
CA ARG A 155 -16.26 10.09 -27.02
C ARG A 155 -15.01 9.67 -27.75
N LYS A 156 -15.05 9.58 -29.08
CA LYS A 156 -13.88 9.17 -29.86
C LYS A 156 -12.74 10.19 -29.79
N GLN A 157 -13.05 11.48 -29.73
CA GLN A 157 -12.06 12.54 -29.53
C GLN A 157 -11.51 12.52 -28.11
N ALA A 158 -12.37 12.36 -27.10
CA ALA A 158 -11.94 12.18 -25.72
C ALA A 158 -11.08 10.92 -25.57
N ASP A 159 -11.44 9.80 -26.17
CA ASP A 159 -10.65 8.56 -26.18
C ASP A 159 -9.26 8.79 -26.81
N LEU A 160 -9.17 9.57 -27.90
CA LEU A 160 -7.90 9.94 -28.53
C LEU A 160 -7.06 10.89 -27.67
N ASP A 161 -7.69 11.88 -27.05
CA ASP A 161 -7.04 12.85 -26.16
C ASP A 161 -6.60 12.16 -24.85
N LEU A 162 -7.39 11.22 -24.35
CA LEU A 162 -7.10 10.32 -23.23
C LEU A 162 -5.99 9.33 -23.54
N ASP A 163 -5.99 8.74 -24.72
CA ASP A 163 -4.93 7.86 -25.18
C ASP A 163 -3.63 8.67 -25.33
N ALA A 164 -3.70 9.89 -25.85
CA ALA A 164 -2.55 10.79 -25.94
C ALA A 164 -2.05 11.23 -24.56
N GLU A 165 -2.94 11.62 -23.63
CA GLU A 165 -2.59 12.03 -22.26
C GLU A 165 -2.05 10.84 -21.45
N ALA A 166 -2.67 9.66 -21.55
CA ALA A 166 -2.20 8.44 -20.91
C ALA A 166 -0.89 7.95 -21.50
N THR A 167 -0.67 8.15 -22.81
CA THR A 167 0.60 7.85 -23.49
C THR A 167 1.65 8.86 -23.10
N GLU A 168 1.35 10.16 -23.01
CA GLU A 168 2.27 11.19 -22.54
C GLU A 168 2.62 11.00 -21.07
N ILE A 169 1.67 10.63 -20.22
CA ILE A 169 1.90 10.19 -18.84
C ILE A 169 2.78 8.94 -18.84
N ALA A 170 2.48 7.93 -19.66
CA ALA A 170 3.25 6.68 -19.74
C ALA A 170 4.66 6.87 -20.31
N GLU A 171 4.84 7.75 -21.28
CA GLU A 171 6.12 8.14 -21.89
C GLU A 171 6.91 9.03 -20.93
N ALA A 172 6.25 9.94 -20.20
CA ALA A 172 6.85 10.64 -19.07
C ALA A 172 7.31 9.65 -17.99
N TYR A 173 6.54 8.60 -17.71
CA TYR A 173 6.94 7.48 -16.84
C TYR A 173 8.10 6.64 -17.40
N GLU A 174 8.20 6.48 -18.72
CA GLU A 174 9.25 5.71 -19.41
C GLU A 174 10.53 6.54 -19.73
N SER A 175 10.48 7.87 -19.68
CA SER A 175 11.59 8.79 -20.03
C SER A 175 12.82 8.72 -19.08
N GLU A 176 14.02 9.09 -19.55
CA GLU A 176 15.22 9.21 -18.69
C GLU A 176 15.06 10.24 -17.54
N ASP A 177 14.15 11.21 -17.70
CA ASP A 177 13.78 12.24 -16.71
C ASP A 177 12.50 11.90 -15.89
N ARG A 178 12.05 10.65 -15.95
CA ARG A 178 10.80 10.12 -15.38
C ARG A 178 10.46 10.53 -13.94
N PRO A 179 9.17 10.72 -13.61
CA PRO A 179 8.67 10.52 -12.25
C PRO A 179 8.89 9.05 -11.90
N VAL A 180 10.00 8.81 -11.21
CA VAL A 180 10.48 7.59 -10.57
C VAL A 180 9.51 6.41 -10.68
N GLY A 181 9.78 5.52 -11.64
CA GLY A 181 9.41 4.11 -11.49
C GLY A 181 9.93 3.63 -10.13
N VAL A 182 9.06 2.94 -9.40
CA VAL A 182 9.14 2.64 -7.97
C VAL A 182 10.47 1.94 -7.55
N GLU A 183 11.20 1.38 -8.52
CA GLU A 183 12.42 0.59 -8.33
C GLU A 183 13.58 0.95 -9.27
N ASP A 184 13.72 2.22 -9.69
CA ASP A 184 14.96 2.65 -10.36
C ASP A 184 16.08 2.88 -9.33
N TYR A 185 16.70 1.78 -8.91
CA TYR A 185 17.89 1.74 -8.04
C TYR A 185 19.19 2.06 -8.79
N GLY A 186 19.24 1.85 -10.11
CA GLY A 186 20.45 2.10 -10.92
C GLY A 186 20.89 3.56 -10.88
N SER A 187 19.93 4.47 -10.88
CA SER A 187 20.19 5.90 -10.72
C SER A 187 20.78 6.32 -9.35
N LEU A 188 20.75 5.45 -8.33
CA LEU A 188 21.39 5.73 -7.03
C LEU A 188 22.91 5.76 -7.09
N ILE A 189 23.51 5.21 -8.16
CA ILE A 189 24.96 5.19 -8.37
C ILE A 189 25.50 6.60 -8.67
N TYR A 190 24.66 7.51 -9.18
CA TYR A 190 25.11 8.85 -9.56
C TYR A 190 25.32 9.75 -8.33
N PRO A 191 26.52 10.32 -8.11
CA PRO A 191 26.80 11.16 -6.95
C PRO A 191 25.90 12.40 -6.84
N ARG A 192 25.32 12.86 -7.96
CA ARG A 192 24.42 14.02 -8.00
C ARG A 192 23.15 13.83 -7.16
N VAL A 193 22.67 12.58 -6.99
CA VAL A 193 21.45 12.33 -6.19
C VAL A 193 21.73 12.21 -4.69
N TRP A 194 22.99 12.10 -4.28
CA TRP A 194 23.36 11.80 -2.90
C TRP A 194 23.11 12.94 -1.90
N PRO A 195 23.48 14.21 -2.17
CA PRO A 195 23.28 15.27 -1.20
C PRO A 195 21.84 15.43 -0.69
N PRO A 196 20.80 15.46 -1.55
CA PRO A 196 19.43 15.60 -1.07
C PRO A 196 18.91 14.32 -0.40
N ILE A 197 19.38 13.14 -0.82
CA ILE A 197 19.07 11.86 -0.13
C ILE A 197 19.69 11.83 1.27
N LEU A 198 20.94 12.29 1.42
CA LEU A 198 21.61 12.37 2.72
C LEU A 198 20.89 13.34 3.66
N ALA A 199 20.41 14.48 3.14
CA ALA A 199 19.57 15.40 3.91
C ALA A 199 18.27 14.74 4.37
N ALA A 200 17.60 13.98 3.49
CA ALA A 200 16.40 13.23 3.84
C ALA A 200 16.70 12.13 4.89
N LEU A 201 17.82 11.41 4.78
CA LEU A 201 18.24 10.42 5.77
C LEU A 201 18.52 11.05 7.13
N LEU A 202 19.19 12.21 7.17
CA LEU A 202 19.42 12.97 8.40
C LEU A 202 18.10 13.39 9.05
N LEU A 203 17.14 13.86 8.25
CA LEU A 203 15.81 14.19 8.74
C LEU A 203 15.08 12.94 9.25
N SER A 204 15.17 11.81 8.54
CA SER A 204 14.59 10.54 8.98
C SER A 204 15.17 10.10 10.32
N MET A 205 16.50 10.17 10.50
CA MET A 205 17.15 9.87 11.79
C MET A 205 16.69 10.82 12.91
N ALA A 206 16.50 12.10 12.61
CA ALA A 206 15.98 13.06 13.59
C ALA A 206 14.54 12.71 14.01
N ILE A 207 13.67 12.35 13.05
CA ILE A 207 12.30 11.89 13.30
C ILE A 207 12.31 10.62 14.15
N VAL A 208 13.17 9.66 13.82
CA VAL A 208 13.31 8.41 14.59
C VAL A 208 13.78 8.69 16.01
N GLY A 209 14.83 9.50 16.18
CA GLY A 209 15.36 9.86 17.50
C GLY A 209 14.32 10.54 18.38
N PHE A 210 13.56 11.49 17.82
CA PHE A 210 12.46 12.15 18.54
C PHE A 210 11.32 11.18 18.86
N SER A 211 10.99 10.27 17.95
CA SER A 211 9.93 9.27 18.15
C SER A 211 10.29 8.24 19.22
N VAL A 212 11.55 7.81 19.29
CA VAL A 212 12.07 6.93 20.35
C VAL A 212 12.03 7.66 21.69
N PHE A 213 12.39 8.95 21.72
CA PHE A 213 12.24 9.78 22.91
C PHE A 213 10.79 9.89 23.36
N LEU A 214 9.83 10.07 22.44
CA LEU A 214 8.40 10.06 22.79
C LEU A 214 7.95 8.69 23.31
N GLY A 215 8.38 7.60 22.67
CA GLY A 215 8.05 6.23 23.09
C GLY A 215 8.55 5.91 24.50
N SER A 216 9.74 6.39 24.87
CA SER A 216 10.33 6.14 26.21
C SER A 216 9.62 6.86 27.35
N LEU A 217 8.68 7.78 27.06
CA LEU A 217 7.81 8.39 28.07
C LEU A 217 6.67 7.47 28.52
N PHE A 218 6.48 6.34 27.85
CA PHE A 218 5.41 5.37 28.12
C PHE A 218 5.97 4.01 28.58
N SER A 219 5.09 3.08 28.93
CA SER A 219 5.49 1.75 29.40
C SER A 219 6.15 0.92 28.29
N GLU A 220 7.04 -0.01 28.69
CA GLU A 220 7.82 -0.84 27.76
C GLU A 220 6.95 -1.62 26.77
N ASN A 221 5.73 -2.01 27.16
CA ASN A 221 4.82 -2.80 26.33
C ASN A 221 4.16 -2.00 25.18
N VAL A 222 4.09 -0.67 25.28
CA VAL A 222 3.46 0.20 24.27
C VAL A 222 4.45 1.15 23.61
N ALA A 223 5.64 1.31 24.19
CA ALA A 223 6.69 2.19 23.68
C ALA A 223 7.06 1.91 22.20
N PRO A 224 7.22 0.65 21.73
CA PRO A 224 7.53 0.40 20.32
C PRO A 224 6.39 0.82 19.38
N ALA A 225 5.14 0.57 19.76
CA ALA A 225 3.97 1.00 18.99
C ALA A 225 3.88 2.53 18.90
N ILE A 226 4.03 3.24 20.02
CA ILE A 226 4.03 4.71 20.05
C ILE A 226 5.17 5.25 19.20
N THR A 227 6.35 4.62 19.24
CA THR A 227 7.51 5.00 18.42
C THR A 227 7.17 4.90 16.94
N ILE A 228 6.68 3.75 16.46
CA ILE A 228 6.34 3.54 15.04
C ILE A 228 5.20 4.46 14.57
N LEU A 229 4.17 4.67 15.39
CA LEU A 229 3.08 5.59 15.06
C LEU A 229 3.54 7.05 15.04
N SER A 230 4.49 7.44 15.91
CA SER A 230 5.11 8.77 15.89
C SER A 230 5.98 8.97 14.65
N ILE A 231 6.78 7.97 14.29
CA ILE A 231 7.58 7.97 13.04
C ILE A 231 6.66 8.15 11.83
N THR A 232 5.56 7.39 11.80
CA THR A 232 4.57 7.47 10.72
C THR A 232 3.90 8.85 10.67
N SER A 233 3.47 9.38 11.84
CA SER A 233 2.87 10.71 11.97
C SER A 233 3.80 11.81 11.44
N LEU A 234 5.05 11.81 11.90
CA LEU A 234 6.04 12.83 11.58
C LEU A 234 6.53 12.69 10.13
N GLY A 235 6.63 11.47 9.61
CA GLY A 235 6.92 11.21 8.19
C GLY A 235 5.84 11.77 7.27
N ILE A 236 4.56 11.54 7.60
CA ILE A 236 3.42 12.14 6.88
C ILE A 236 3.43 13.66 7.05
N ALA A 237 3.66 14.19 8.25
CA ALA A 237 3.70 15.63 8.48
C ALA A 237 4.81 16.31 7.65
N ALA A 238 5.98 15.67 7.54
CA ALA A 238 7.07 16.15 6.71
C ALA A 238 6.74 16.17 5.20
N SER A 239 5.86 15.29 4.72
CA SER A 239 5.46 15.22 3.31
C SER A 239 4.57 16.40 2.86
N PHE A 240 4.02 17.17 3.82
CA PHE A 240 3.35 18.44 3.53
C PHE A 240 4.32 19.56 3.15
N VAL A 241 5.62 19.40 3.42
CA VAL A 241 6.65 20.38 3.03
C VAL A 241 7.15 20.04 1.62
N PRO A 242 6.89 20.89 0.60
CA PRO A 242 7.27 20.58 -0.79
C PRO A 242 8.76 20.34 -0.98
N ALA A 243 9.60 21.02 -0.20
CA ALA A 243 11.06 20.84 -0.24
C ALA A 243 11.50 19.43 0.19
N ILE A 244 10.74 18.76 1.07
CA ILE A 244 11.02 17.39 1.53
C ILE A 244 10.41 16.40 0.53
N ARG A 245 9.16 16.62 0.14
CA ARG A 245 8.44 15.72 -0.75
C ARG A 245 9.04 15.61 -2.14
N ASN A 246 9.58 16.70 -2.66
CA ASN A 246 10.19 16.73 -3.98
C ASN A 246 11.64 16.20 -3.99
N ILE A 247 12.17 15.71 -2.86
CA ILE A 247 13.45 15.01 -2.84
C ILE A 247 13.28 13.71 -3.61
N ARG A 248 13.95 13.62 -4.77
CA ARG A 248 13.89 12.44 -5.62
C ARG A 248 14.49 11.23 -4.89
N LYS A 249 13.95 10.05 -5.18
CA LYS A 249 14.45 8.74 -4.74
C LYS A 249 14.35 8.45 -3.23
N THR A 250 13.71 9.29 -2.43
CA THR A 250 13.42 8.96 -1.02
C THR A 250 12.65 7.65 -0.89
N PHE A 251 11.62 7.46 -1.72
CA PHE A 251 10.86 6.22 -1.80
C PHE A 251 11.75 5.00 -2.11
N SER A 252 12.54 5.06 -3.18
CA SER A 252 13.40 3.94 -3.59
C SER A 252 14.44 3.59 -2.53
N VAL A 253 15.04 4.59 -1.89
CA VAL A 253 15.98 4.37 -0.78
C VAL A 253 15.25 3.75 0.44
N GLY A 254 14.06 4.24 0.78
CA GLY A 254 13.24 3.65 1.83
C GLY A 254 12.93 2.18 1.56
N MET A 255 12.50 1.84 0.34
CA MET A 255 12.23 0.45 -0.04
C MET A 255 13.50 -0.41 -0.01
N TYR A 256 14.63 0.12 -0.46
CA TYR A 256 15.91 -0.58 -0.38
C TYR A 256 16.27 -0.93 1.07
N ILE A 257 16.10 0.01 2.01
CA ILE A 257 16.33 -0.24 3.44
C ILE A 257 15.39 -1.32 3.98
N ILE A 258 14.11 -1.35 3.56
CA ILE A 258 13.18 -2.43 3.92
C ILE A 258 13.63 -3.78 3.34
N LEU A 259 14.14 -3.83 2.11
CA LEU A 259 14.68 -5.07 1.55
C LEU A 259 15.88 -5.57 2.35
N VAL A 260 16.79 -4.67 2.74
CA VAL A 260 17.91 -5.00 3.64
C VAL A 260 17.41 -5.53 4.98
N PHE A 261 16.35 -4.94 5.54
CA PHE A 261 15.69 -5.46 6.74
C PHE A 261 15.15 -6.88 6.54
N CYS A 262 14.37 -7.12 5.49
CA CYS A 262 13.79 -8.42 5.21
C CYS A 262 14.86 -9.51 5.05
N VAL A 263 15.95 -9.22 4.31
CA VAL A 263 17.09 -10.13 4.15
C VAL A 263 17.80 -10.38 5.49
N SER A 264 17.98 -9.33 6.30
CA SER A 264 18.63 -9.45 7.61
C SER A 264 17.82 -10.32 8.55
N VAL A 265 16.49 -10.14 8.60
CA VAL A 265 15.59 -10.97 9.42
C VAL A 265 15.58 -12.40 8.92
N ALA A 266 15.42 -12.62 7.61
CA ALA A 266 15.42 -13.96 7.03
C ALA A 266 16.71 -14.74 7.35
N SER A 267 17.86 -14.04 7.39
CA SER A 267 19.16 -14.62 7.73
C SER A 267 19.29 -15.08 9.19
N LEU A 268 18.41 -14.61 10.10
CA LEU A 268 18.38 -15.03 11.50
C LEU A 268 17.56 -16.32 11.72
N THR A 269 16.85 -16.80 10.70
CA THR A 269 15.92 -17.94 10.82
C THR A 269 16.65 -19.27 10.81
N ASP A 270 16.20 -20.18 11.68
CA ASP A 270 16.44 -21.61 11.50
C ASP A 270 15.54 -22.17 10.39
N VAL A 271 16.14 -22.61 9.28
CA VAL A 271 15.45 -23.17 8.12
C VAL A 271 14.60 -24.39 8.50
N ALA A 272 14.94 -25.11 9.58
CA ALA A 272 14.12 -26.21 10.07
C ALA A 272 12.74 -25.74 10.58
N GLY A 273 12.65 -24.54 11.16
CA GLY A 273 11.39 -23.95 11.63
C GLY A 273 10.46 -23.52 10.48
N LEU A 274 11.01 -23.22 9.30
CA LEU A 274 10.26 -22.88 8.08
C LEU A 274 9.57 -24.10 7.45
N LEU A 275 10.11 -25.30 7.67
CA LEU A 275 9.54 -26.55 7.13
C LEU A 275 8.36 -27.06 7.94
N ASN A 276 8.16 -26.54 9.17
CA ASN A 276 6.99 -26.83 9.97
C ASN A 276 5.82 -26.00 9.44
N ILE A 277 4.97 -26.65 8.65
CA ILE A 277 3.75 -26.05 8.12
C ILE A 277 2.78 -25.83 9.28
N GLU A 278 2.42 -24.58 9.54
CA GLU A 278 1.36 -24.20 10.48
C GLU A 278 0.08 -23.87 9.70
N PRO A 279 -0.91 -24.79 9.64
CA PRO A 279 -2.09 -24.61 8.80
C PRO A 279 -2.91 -23.37 9.16
N VAL A 280 -2.89 -22.97 10.43
CA VAL A 280 -3.62 -21.78 10.91
C VAL A 280 -3.09 -20.51 10.24
N ILE A 281 -1.77 -20.34 10.13
CA ILE A 281 -1.18 -19.14 9.49
C ILE A 281 -1.53 -19.11 8.00
N ILE A 282 -1.39 -20.25 7.30
CA ILE A 282 -1.74 -20.37 5.88
C ILE A 282 -3.21 -20.03 5.65
N LEU A 283 -4.10 -20.61 6.46
CA LEU A 283 -5.54 -20.38 6.33
C LEU A 283 -5.91 -18.93 6.68
N PHE A 284 -5.23 -18.32 7.65
CA PHE A 284 -5.42 -16.91 7.98
C PHE A 284 -5.02 -16.01 6.81
N ILE A 285 -3.85 -16.23 6.21
CA ILE A 285 -3.34 -15.46 5.06
C ILE A 285 -4.23 -15.66 3.83
N ALA A 286 -4.54 -16.91 3.49
CA ALA A 286 -5.42 -17.21 2.36
C ALA A 286 -6.82 -16.61 2.56
N GLY A 287 -7.37 -16.74 3.76
CA GLY A 287 -8.64 -16.13 4.14
C GLY A 287 -8.60 -14.62 4.07
N ALA A 288 -7.51 -13.99 4.52
CA ALA A 288 -7.35 -12.54 4.49
C ALA A 288 -7.30 -12.03 3.05
N VAL A 289 -6.49 -12.63 2.18
CA VAL A 289 -6.37 -12.21 0.77
C VAL A 289 -7.66 -12.50 -0.01
N ILE A 290 -8.16 -13.74 0.02
CA ILE A 290 -9.35 -14.14 -0.76
C ILE A 290 -10.60 -13.45 -0.22
N GLY A 291 -10.77 -13.44 1.10
CA GLY A 291 -11.92 -12.85 1.77
C GLY A 291 -11.96 -11.33 1.58
N SER A 292 -10.83 -10.63 1.73
CA SER A 292 -10.79 -9.18 1.54
C SER A 292 -10.98 -8.81 0.07
N LEU A 293 -10.40 -9.55 -0.88
CA LEU A 293 -10.61 -9.31 -2.31
C LEU A 293 -12.09 -9.48 -2.69
N PHE A 294 -12.72 -10.54 -2.18
CA PHE A 294 -14.14 -10.79 -2.40
C PHE A 294 -15.00 -9.66 -1.81
N LEU A 295 -14.81 -9.33 -0.53
CA LEU A 295 -15.56 -8.27 0.14
C LEU A 295 -15.33 -6.90 -0.50
N HIS A 296 -14.09 -6.60 -0.88
CA HIS A 296 -13.73 -5.38 -1.59
C HIS A 296 -14.46 -5.29 -2.93
N SER A 297 -14.57 -6.39 -3.68
CA SER A 297 -15.36 -6.40 -4.92
C SER A 297 -16.85 -6.12 -4.68
N LEU A 298 -17.43 -6.61 -3.58
CA LEU A 298 -18.83 -6.32 -3.22
C LEU A 298 -19.03 -4.84 -2.85
N LEU A 299 -18.11 -4.28 -2.07
CA LEU A 299 -18.15 -2.88 -1.68
C LEU A 299 -17.93 -1.96 -2.89
N CYS A 300 -16.99 -2.30 -3.78
CA CYS A 300 -16.74 -1.57 -5.02
C CYS A 300 -17.97 -1.58 -5.94
N LYS A 301 -18.70 -2.70 -6.01
CA LYS A 301 -19.97 -2.72 -6.75
C LYS A 301 -20.99 -1.75 -6.17
N TRP A 302 -21.09 -1.69 -4.85
CA TRP A 302 -22.02 -0.78 -4.17
C TRP A 302 -21.62 0.69 -4.34
N ALA A 303 -20.31 0.97 -4.37
CA ALA A 303 -19.71 2.29 -4.51
C ALA A 303 -19.50 2.74 -5.97
N ASP A 304 -19.97 1.94 -6.93
CA ASP A 304 -19.85 2.21 -8.36
C ASP A 304 -18.41 2.38 -8.88
N VAL A 305 -17.50 1.57 -8.34
CA VAL A 305 -16.11 1.46 -8.80
C VAL A 305 -16.03 0.40 -9.91
N ASP A 306 -15.37 0.75 -11.00
CA ASP A 306 -15.19 -0.14 -12.15
C ASP A 306 -14.18 -1.26 -11.89
N VAL A 307 -14.21 -2.28 -12.76
CA VAL A 307 -13.37 -3.47 -12.63
C VAL A 307 -11.87 -3.20 -12.72
N ASP A 308 -11.42 -2.27 -13.56
CA ASP A 308 -9.99 -2.02 -13.75
C ASP A 308 -9.44 -1.26 -12.53
N THR A 309 -10.17 -0.23 -12.04
CA THR A 309 -9.83 0.48 -10.80
C THR A 309 -9.79 -0.47 -9.61
N PHE A 310 -10.80 -1.32 -9.45
CA PHE A 310 -10.83 -2.33 -8.39
C PHE A 310 -9.59 -3.25 -8.43
N LEU A 311 -9.22 -3.76 -9.59
CA LEU A 311 -8.09 -4.69 -9.73
C LEU A 311 -6.75 -4.01 -9.50
N VAL A 312 -6.55 -2.79 -10.03
CA VAL A 312 -5.32 -2.02 -9.80
C VAL A 312 -5.16 -1.69 -8.32
N ILE A 313 -6.21 -1.21 -7.68
CA ILE A 313 -6.16 -0.79 -6.27
C ILE A 313 -6.04 -1.99 -5.33
N SER A 314 -6.76 -3.08 -5.58
CA SER A 314 -6.59 -4.33 -4.83
C SER A 314 -5.16 -4.85 -4.93
N SER A 315 -4.54 -4.74 -6.11
CA SER A 315 -3.16 -5.18 -6.30
C SER A 315 -2.17 -4.28 -5.58
N SER A 316 -2.42 -2.97 -5.57
CA SER A 316 -1.62 -2.03 -4.76
C SER A 316 -1.72 -2.33 -3.26
N ALA A 317 -2.90 -2.70 -2.78
CA ALA A 317 -3.15 -2.98 -1.38
C ALA A 317 -2.55 -4.34 -0.96
N ILE A 318 -2.78 -5.39 -1.75
CA ILE A 318 -2.35 -6.77 -1.45
C ILE A 318 -0.86 -6.99 -1.70
N CYS A 319 -0.33 -6.56 -2.86
CA CYS A 319 1.04 -6.84 -3.26
C CYS A 319 2.02 -5.69 -3.00
N SER A 320 1.51 -4.47 -2.81
CA SER A 320 2.22 -3.17 -2.69
C SER A 320 2.14 -2.26 -3.94
N PRO A 321 2.30 -0.93 -3.77
CA PRO A 321 2.24 0.05 -4.86
C PRO A 321 3.21 -0.21 -6.04
N PRO A 322 4.46 -0.70 -5.86
CA PRO A 322 5.34 -1.07 -6.97
C PRO A 322 4.72 -1.97 -8.05
N PHE A 323 3.70 -2.77 -7.72
CA PHE A 323 3.04 -3.67 -8.68
C PHE A 323 1.96 -3.00 -9.53
N VAL A 324 1.56 -1.76 -9.20
CA VAL A 324 0.53 -1.01 -9.94
C VAL A 324 0.82 -0.89 -11.44
N PRO A 325 2.03 -0.48 -11.90
CA PRO A 325 2.31 -0.36 -13.33
C PRO A 325 2.21 -1.69 -14.09
N VAL A 326 2.61 -2.79 -13.44
CA VAL A 326 2.57 -4.14 -14.03
C VAL A 326 1.12 -4.58 -14.23
N VAL A 327 0.28 -4.39 -13.22
CA VAL A 327 -1.14 -4.75 -13.28
C VAL A 327 -1.91 -3.85 -14.24
N ALA A 328 -1.72 -2.53 -14.17
CA ALA A 328 -2.33 -1.56 -15.07
C ALA A 328 -1.98 -1.87 -16.55
N SER A 329 -0.72 -2.23 -16.82
CA SER A 329 -0.29 -2.64 -18.16
C SER A 329 -0.93 -3.96 -18.61
N ALA A 330 -1.02 -4.95 -17.72
CA ALA A 330 -1.66 -6.23 -18.03
C ALA A 330 -3.17 -6.08 -18.33
N LEU A 331 -3.84 -5.14 -17.65
CA LEU A 331 -5.24 -4.78 -17.90
C LEU A 331 -5.42 -3.90 -19.15
N LYS A 332 -4.32 -3.41 -19.73
CA LYS A 332 -4.30 -2.42 -20.83
C LYS A 332 -4.97 -1.10 -20.46
N ASN A 333 -4.82 -0.67 -19.21
CA ASN A 333 -5.39 0.57 -18.70
C ASN A 333 -4.33 1.34 -17.90
N ARG A 334 -3.47 2.07 -18.62
CA ARG A 334 -2.33 2.81 -18.04
C ARG A 334 -2.74 4.10 -17.31
N GLN A 335 -3.96 4.60 -17.52
CA GLN A 335 -4.50 5.78 -16.82
C GLN A 335 -4.54 5.58 -15.30
N LEU A 336 -4.69 4.33 -14.85
CA LEU A 336 -4.75 3.97 -13.43
C LEU A 336 -3.38 3.91 -12.73
N ILE A 337 -2.27 4.13 -13.44
CA ILE A 337 -0.93 4.07 -12.84
C ILE A 337 -0.73 5.17 -11.79
N VAL A 338 -0.96 6.43 -12.17
CA VAL A 338 -0.82 7.59 -11.28
C VAL A 338 -1.73 7.46 -10.05
N PRO A 339 -3.06 7.29 -10.20
CA PRO A 339 -3.95 7.22 -9.04
C PRO A 339 -3.67 5.96 -8.21
N GLY A 340 -3.38 4.81 -8.82
CA GLY A 340 -3.04 3.58 -8.11
C GLY A 340 -1.78 3.70 -7.26
N LEU A 341 -0.71 4.26 -7.80
CA LEU A 341 0.53 4.53 -7.04
C LEU A 341 0.28 5.53 -5.91
N THR A 342 -0.47 6.58 -6.19
CA THR A 342 -0.77 7.65 -5.24
C THR A 342 -1.57 7.14 -4.04
N THR A 343 -2.64 6.37 -4.29
CA THR A 343 -3.43 5.73 -3.22
C THR A 343 -2.64 4.62 -2.53
N GLY A 344 -1.80 3.92 -3.28
CA GLY A 344 -0.90 2.91 -2.76
C GLY A 344 0.06 3.47 -1.70
N ILE A 345 0.67 4.60 -1.99
CA ILE A 345 1.58 5.28 -1.04
C ILE A 345 0.80 5.77 0.19
N LEU A 346 -0.44 6.24 0.02
CA LEU A 346 -1.33 6.53 1.17
C LEU A 346 -1.55 5.29 2.05
N GLY A 347 -1.67 4.11 1.45
CA GLY A 347 -1.77 2.82 2.14
C GLY A 347 -0.60 2.54 3.10
N TYR A 348 0.63 2.96 2.77
CA TYR A 348 1.77 2.89 3.69
C TYR A 348 1.50 3.66 4.99
N GLY A 349 1.01 4.89 4.86
CA GLY A 349 0.69 5.72 6.02
C GLY A 349 -0.42 5.11 6.88
N ILE A 350 -1.53 4.70 6.25
CA ILE A 350 -2.73 4.24 6.95
C ILE A 350 -2.56 2.85 7.56
N GLY A 351 -1.89 1.93 6.86
CA GLY A 351 -1.80 0.53 7.28
C GLY A 351 -1.05 0.32 8.60
N ASN A 352 -0.08 1.17 8.94
CA ASN A 352 0.56 1.14 10.26
C ASN A 352 -0.43 1.42 11.39
N TYR A 353 -1.27 2.45 11.25
CA TYR A 353 -2.30 2.76 12.25
C TYR A 353 -3.31 1.63 12.35
N LEU A 354 -3.83 1.14 11.21
CA LEU A 354 -4.84 0.10 11.21
C LEU A 354 -4.30 -1.20 11.81
N GLY A 355 -3.13 -1.66 11.38
CA GLY A 355 -2.55 -2.92 11.87
C GLY A 355 -2.26 -2.90 13.37
N ILE A 356 -1.59 -1.86 13.86
CA ILE A 356 -1.26 -1.72 15.28
C ILE A 356 -2.52 -1.58 16.12
N SER A 357 -3.46 -0.73 15.69
CA SER A 357 -4.69 -0.47 16.47
C SER A 357 -5.61 -1.69 16.52
N ILE A 358 -5.75 -2.42 15.42
CA ILE A 358 -6.57 -3.64 15.38
C ILE A 358 -5.96 -4.74 16.23
N ALA A 359 -4.63 -4.93 16.21
CA ALA A 359 -3.99 -5.90 17.08
C ALA A 359 -4.25 -5.60 18.57
N TYR A 360 -4.03 -4.36 19.02
CA TYR A 360 -4.32 -3.99 20.41
C TYR A 360 -5.82 -4.12 20.74
N LEU A 361 -6.71 -3.73 19.83
CA LEU A 361 -8.14 -3.88 20.03
C LEU A 361 -8.51 -5.36 20.22
N LEU A 362 -8.06 -6.25 19.35
CA LEU A 362 -8.35 -7.68 19.43
C LEU A 362 -7.73 -8.33 20.67
N ARG A 363 -6.50 -7.94 21.03
CA ARG A 363 -5.85 -8.35 22.29
C ARG A 363 -6.70 -7.99 23.51
N THR A 364 -7.20 -6.76 23.58
CA THR A 364 -8.09 -6.35 24.67
C THR A 364 -9.42 -7.10 24.69
N LEU A 365 -9.99 -7.40 23.52
CA LEU A 365 -11.26 -8.13 23.41
C LEU A 365 -11.12 -9.61 23.79
N ALA A 366 -9.96 -10.22 23.58
CA ALA A 366 -9.69 -11.60 23.95
C ALA A 366 -9.29 -11.79 25.42
N GLY A 367 -9.08 -10.69 26.17
CA GLY A 367 -8.70 -10.76 27.58
C GLY A 367 -7.27 -11.26 27.83
N SER A 368 -6.41 -11.27 26.81
CA SER A 368 -4.97 -11.54 26.95
C SER A 368 -4.25 -10.27 27.39
N SER A 369 -4.34 -9.96 28.70
CA SER A 369 -3.62 -8.84 29.33
C SER A 369 -2.20 -9.22 29.76
#